data_AF-A0AAN4D5B6-F1
#
_entry.id   AF-A0AAN4D5B6-F1
#
_cell.length_a   1.000
_cell.length_b   1.000
_cell.length_c   1.000
_cell.angle_alpha   90.00
_cell.angle_beta   90.00
_cell.angle_gamma   90.00
#
_symmetry.space_group_name_H-M   'P 1'
#
loop_
_entity.id
_entity.type
_entity.pdbx_description
1 polymer ?
#
loop_
_entity_poly.entity_id
_entity_poly.type
_entity_poly.pdbx_seq_one_letter_code
_entity_poly.pdbx_strand_id
1 'polypeptide(L)'
;MGRKKNQLGTQIHQLKKSNDKIFSALASTASRLDAVERVQADADMRVRNLEIKMKSMSGAKNKDIAVEYDLSEGRVSQIINQ
;
A
#
# COMPACT_ATOMS: atom_id res chain seq x y z
N MET A 1 -2.05 41.07 36.52
CA MET A 1 -1.41 40.26 35.45
C MET A 1 -1.58 38.72 35.59
N GLY A 2 -1.97 38.16 36.74
CA GLY A 2 -2.05 36.69 36.93
C GLY A 2 -3.13 35.93 36.13
N ARG A 3 -4.32 36.51 35.92
CA ARG A 3 -5.42 35.82 35.20
C ARG A 3 -5.13 35.54 33.71
N LYS A 4 -4.52 36.49 33.00
CA LYS A 4 -4.10 36.32 31.58
C LYS A 4 -3.03 35.23 31.44
N LYS A 5 -2.07 35.18 32.37
CA LYS A 5 -1.00 34.16 32.36
C LYS A 5 -1.57 32.75 32.56
N ASN A 6 -2.57 32.59 33.44
CA ASN A 6 -3.24 31.31 33.65
C ASN A 6 -4.05 30.85 32.42
N GLN A 7 -4.77 31.76 31.75
CA GLN A 7 -5.50 31.43 30.52
C GLN A 7 -4.57 30.99 29.39
N LEU A 8 -3.45 31.69 29.19
CA LEU A 8 -2.42 31.30 28.22
C LEU A 8 -1.83 29.92 28.55
N GLY A 9 -1.56 29.63 29.82
CA GLY A 9 -1.09 28.31 30.25
C GLY A 9 -2.09 27.19 29.91
N THR A 10 -3.38 27.41 30.15
CA THR A 10 -4.44 26.46 29.79
C THR A 10 -4.53 26.26 28.27
N GLN A 11 -4.48 27.34 27.49
CA GLN A 11 -4.50 27.25 26.02
C GLN A 11 -3.28 26.48 25.49
N ILE A 12 -2.08 26.75 26.01
CA ILE A 12 -0.87 26.01 25.64
C ILE A 12 -1.02 24.52 25.96
N HIS A 13 -1.56 24.17 27.13
CA HIS A 13 -1.76 22.77 27.49
C HIS A 13 -2.76 22.07 26.58
N GLN A 14 -3.87 22.74 26.24
CA GLN A 14 -4.87 22.22 25.30
C GLN A 14 -4.27 22.04 23.90
N LEU A 15 -3.49 23.01 23.41
CA LEU A 15 -2.79 22.91 22.13
C LEU A 15 -1.81 21.75 22.10
N LYS A 16 -1.00 21.55 23.16
CA LYS A 16 -0.10 20.40 23.27
C LYS A 16 -0.86 19.08 23.19
N LYS A 17 -1.94 18.93 23.97
CA LYS A 17 -2.77 17.72 23.98
C LYS A 17 -3.41 17.45 22.61
N SER A 18 -3.87 18.49 21.92
CA SER A 18 -4.40 18.34 20.56
C SER A 18 -3.30 17.94 19.58
N ASN A 19 -2.11 18.52 19.71
CA ASN A 19 -0.96 18.18 18.87
C ASN A 19 -0.55 16.71 19.03
N ASP A 20 -0.46 16.23 20.27
CA ASP A 20 -0.12 14.82 20.56
C ASP A 20 -1.13 13.85 19.95
N LYS A 21 -2.42 14.20 20.00
CA LYS A 21 -3.49 13.42 19.34
C LYS A 21 -3.34 13.41 17.83
N ILE A 22 -3.04 14.56 17.22
CA ILE A 22 -2.84 14.67 15.77
C ILE A 22 -1.65 13.81 15.34
N PHE A 23 -0.51 13.88 16.04
CA PHE A 23 0.65 13.07 15.72
C PHE A 23 0.38 11.57 15.88
N SER A 24 -0.35 11.18 16.93
CA SER A 24 -0.74 9.78 17.13
C SER A 24 -1.65 9.29 16.00
N ALA A 25 -2.62 10.11 15.58
CA ALA A 25 -3.51 9.78 14.47
C ALA A 25 -2.76 9.71 13.13
N LEU A 26 -1.79 10.59 12.91
CA LEU A 26 -0.95 10.61 11.72
C LEU A 26 -0.10 9.33 11.64
N ALA A 27 0.56 8.95 12.73
CA ALA A 27 1.36 7.72 12.79
C ALA A 27 0.51 6.47 12.52
N SER A 28 -0.71 6.41 13.08
CA SER A 28 -1.66 5.33 12.83
C SER A 28 -2.10 5.29 11.36
N THR A 29 -2.36 6.45 10.76
CA THR A 29 -2.77 6.55 9.36
C THR A 29 -1.65 6.13 8.42
N ALA A 30 -0.41 6.55 8.67
CA ALA A 30 0.76 6.12 7.90
C ALA A 30 0.93 4.59 7.95
N SER A 31 0.84 3.99 9.14
CA SER A 31 0.94 2.53 9.29
C SER A 31 -0.16 1.78 8.51
N ARG A 32 -1.38 2.33 8.45
CA ARG A 32 -2.48 1.77 7.68
C ARG A 32 -2.26 1.93 6.18
N LEU A 33 -1.71 3.06 5.73
CA LEU A 33 -1.37 3.30 4.33
C LEU A 33 -0.33 2.28 3.85
N ASP A 34 0.76 2.09 4.60
CA ASP A 34 1.79 1.09 4.28
C ASP A 34 1.19 -0.33 4.14
N ALA A 35 0.24 -0.68 5.01
CA ALA A 35 -0.44 -1.96 4.95
C ALA A 35 -1.32 -2.09 3.69
N VAL A 36 -2.04 -1.03 3.31
CA VAL A 36 -2.85 -1.01 2.09
C VAL A 36 -1.98 -1.11 0.84
N GLU A 37 -0.86 -0.38 0.79
CA GLU A 37 0.07 -0.43 -0.35
C GLU A 37 0.65 -1.84 -0.56
N ARG A 38 0.98 -2.55 0.53
CA ARG A 38 1.42 -3.95 0.44
C ARG A 38 0.33 -4.89 -0.09
N VAL A 39 -0.90 -4.72 0.39
CA VAL A 39 -2.05 -5.52 -0.08
C VAL A 39 -2.33 -5.23 -1.55
N GLN A 40 -2.24 -3.97 -1.97
CA GLN A 40 -2.41 -3.59 -3.37
C GLN A 40 -1.35 -4.22 -4.27
N ALA A 41 -0.07 -4.17 -3.86
CA ALA A 41 1.01 -4.80 -4.63
C ALA A 41 0.81 -6.33 -4.75
N ASP A 42 0.37 -7.01 -3.69
CA ASP A 42 0.05 -8.45 -3.75
C ASP A 42 -1.15 -8.73 -4.68
N ALA A 43 -2.21 -7.91 -4.60
CA ALA A 43 -3.38 -8.03 -5.45
C ALA A 43 -3.02 -7.84 -6.94
N ASP A 44 -2.23 -6.82 -7.27
CA ASP A 44 -1.79 -6.55 -8.64
C ASP A 44 -0.96 -7.71 -9.21
N MET A 45 -0.07 -8.31 -8.41
CA MET A 45 0.67 -9.51 -8.80
C MET A 45 -0.26 -10.70 -9.05
N ARG A 46 -1.28 -10.90 -8.21
CA ARG A 46 -2.25 -12.00 -8.39
C ARG A 46 -3.09 -11.82 -9.64
N VAL A 47 -3.59 -10.61 -9.90
CA VAL A 47 -4.35 -10.29 -11.11
C VAL A 47 -3.49 -10.58 -12.34
N ARG A 48 -2.25 -10.08 -12.36
CA ARG A 48 -1.31 -10.35 -13.45
C ARG A 48 -1.08 -11.84 -13.68
N ASN A 49 -0.89 -12.62 -12.61
CA ASN A 49 -0.73 -14.06 -12.71
C ASN A 49 -1.98 -14.77 -13.26
N LEU A 50 -3.17 -14.31 -12.88
CA LEU A 50 -4.44 -14.84 -13.40
C LEU A 50 -4.60 -14.54 -14.90
N GLU A 51 -4.27 -13.33 -15.34
CA GLU A 51 -4.30 -12.98 -16.76
C GLU A 51 -3.34 -13.86 -17.59
N ILE A 52 -2.13 -14.10 -17.08
CA ILE A 52 -1.15 -15.02 -17.70
C ILE A 52 -1.74 -16.43 -17.84
N LYS A 53 -2.36 -16.97 -16.78
CA LYS A 53 -3.02 -18.28 -16.82
C LYS A 53 -4.15 -18.31 -17.85
N MET A 54 -4.99 -17.27 -17.89
CA MET A 54 -6.08 -17.16 -18.87
C MET A 54 -5.56 -17.13 -20.32
N LYS A 55 -4.49 -16.39 -20.59
CA LYS A 55 -3.86 -16.35 -21.92
C LYS A 55 -3.27 -17.71 -22.30
N SER A 56 -2.63 -18.40 -21.35
CA SER A 56 -2.16 -19.77 -21.57
C SER A 56 -3.30 -20.72 -21.91
N MET A 57 -4.45 -20.63 -21.21
CA MET A 57 -5.63 -21.43 -21.52
C MET A 57 -6.22 -21.09 -22.90
N SER A 58 -6.00 -19.86 -23.37
CA SER A 58 -6.39 -19.40 -24.69
C SER A 58 -5.34 -19.74 -25.78
N GLY A 59 -4.27 -20.45 -25.43
CA GLY A 59 -3.25 -20.94 -26.37
C GLY A 59 -2.17 -19.93 -26.76
N ALA A 60 -2.04 -18.81 -26.05
CA ALA A 60 -0.95 -17.85 -26.29
C ALA A 60 0.43 -18.45 -25.96
N LYS A 61 1.46 -18.07 -26.73
CA LYS A 61 2.82 -18.59 -26.53
C LYS A 61 3.51 -17.89 -25.36
N ASN A 62 4.33 -18.63 -24.62
CA ASN A 62 5.09 -18.10 -23.47
C ASN A 62 5.94 -16.89 -23.83
N LYS A 63 6.55 -16.86 -25.02
CA LYS A 63 7.32 -15.72 -25.53
C LYS A 63 6.48 -14.46 -25.67
N ASP A 64 5.26 -14.57 -26.22
CA ASP A 64 4.39 -13.42 -26.44
C ASP A 64 3.90 -12.85 -25.10
N ILE A 65 3.54 -13.74 -24.17
CA ILE A 65 3.17 -13.39 -22.80
C ILE A 65 4.34 -12.73 -22.05
N ALA A 66 5.55 -13.29 -22.19
CA ALA A 66 6.76 -12.78 -21.55
C ALA A 66 7.09 -11.34 -21.97
N VAL A 67 6.97 -11.03 -23.25
CA VAL A 67 7.17 -9.67 -23.79
C VAL A 67 6.13 -8.70 -23.25
N GLU A 68 4.85 -9.10 -23.22
CA GLU A 68 3.77 -8.22 -22.78
C GLU A 68 3.85 -7.85 -21.29
N TYR A 69 4.23 -8.82 -20.45
CA TYR A 69 4.30 -8.63 -19.00
C TYR A 69 5.70 -8.26 -18.48
N ASP A 70 6.68 -8.08 -19.38
CA ASP A 70 8.09 -7.82 -19.07
C ASP A 70 8.68 -8.87 -18.10
N LEU A 71 8.54 -10.15 -18.47
CA LEU A 71 8.99 -11.30 -17.69
C LEU A 71 9.86 -12.23 -18.55
N SER A 72 10.56 -13.17 -17.91
CA SER A 72 11.18 -14.28 -18.63
C SER A 72 10.16 -15.38 -18.97
N GLU A 73 10.38 -16.11 -20.07
CA GLU A 73 9.53 -17.26 -20.43
C GLU A 73 9.50 -18.34 -19.34
N GLY A 74 10.60 -18.49 -18.58
CA GLY A 74 10.69 -19.36 -17.42
C GLY A 74 9.76 -18.92 -16.28
N ARG A 75 9.68 -17.61 -16.01
CA ARG A 75 8.76 -17.06 -14.99
C ARG A 75 7.30 -17.25 -15.41
N VAL A 76 6.99 -17.03 -16.68
CA VAL A 76 5.65 -17.30 -17.25
C VAL A 76 5.29 -18.79 -17.08
N SER A 77 6.21 -19.69 -17.42
CA SER A 77 5.99 -21.14 -17.27
C SER A 77 5.75 -21.56 -15.82
N GLN A 78 6.47 -20.96 -14.85
CA GLN A 78 6.22 -21.21 -13.43
C GLN A 78 4.83 -20.78 -13.00
N ILE A 79 4.34 -19.63 -13.49
CA ILE A 79 3.00 -19.13 -13.16
C ILE A 79 1.92 -20.04 -13.74
N ILE A 80 2.09 -20.48 -14.99
CA ILE A 80 1.13 -21.37 -15.67
C ILE A 80 1.04 -22.72 -14.97
N ASN A 81 2.18 -23.27 -14.53
CA ASN A 81 2.29 -24.62 -13.98
C ASN A 81 2.10 -24.70 -12.44
N GLN A 82 1.81 -23.58 -11.77
CA GLN A 82 1.44 -23.53 -10.34
C GLN A 82 -0.05 -23.84 -10.14
#